data_AF-A0A2M7H612-F1
#
_entry.id   AF-A0A2M7H612-F1
#
_cell.length_a   1.000
_cell.length_b   1.000
_cell.length_c   1.000
_cell.angle_alpha   90.00
_cell.angle_beta   90.00
_cell.angle_gamma   90.00
#
_symmetry.space_group_name_H-M   'P 1'
#
loop_
_entity.id
_entity.type
_entity.pdbx_description
1 polymer ?
#
loop_
_entity_poly.entity_id
_entity_poly.type
_entity_poly.pdbx_seq_one_letter_code
_entity_poly.pdbx_strand_id
1 'polypeptide(L)' 'LERDSKWAPLRGKIERLCLNCLSIGVGGGTNEIQRNIIAQRGLGLPRK' A
#
# COMPACT_ATOMS: atom_id res chain seq x y z
N LEU A 1 9.39 8.90 -16.99
CA LEU A 1 10.74 9.34 -16.59
C LEU A 1 11.70 8.17 -16.82
N GLU A 2 12.85 8.43 -17.43
CA GLU A 2 13.91 7.43 -17.63
C GLU A 2 14.51 7.04 -16.27
N ARG A 3 14.47 5.74 -15.90
CA ARG A 3 14.93 5.22 -14.59
C ARG A 3 16.39 5.59 -14.26
N ASP A 4 17.21 5.72 -15.30
CA ASP A 4 18.65 5.99 -15.19
C ASP A 4 19.01 7.41 -15.64
N SER A 5 18.04 8.32 -15.70
CA SER A 5 18.32 9.72 -15.93
C SER A 5 19.24 10.28 -14.84
N LYS A 6 20.31 10.96 -15.25
CA LYS A 6 21.21 11.70 -14.33
C LYS A 6 20.47 12.75 -13.50
N TRP A 7 19.30 13.18 -13.95
CA TRP A 7 18.45 14.17 -13.29
C TRP A 7 17.39 13.55 -12.38
N ALA A 8 17.25 12.22 -12.35
CA ALA A 8 16.32 11.54 -11.48
C ALA A 8 16.92 11.41 -10.07
N PRO A 9 16.45 12.17 -9.06
CA PRO A 9 16.95 12.01 -7.71
C PRO A 9 16.66 10.60 -7.21
N LEU A 10 17.58 10.05 -6.42
CA LEU A 10 17.47 8.71 -5.83
C LEU A 10 17.15 7.60 -6.87
N ARG A 11 17.54 7.77 -8.14
CA ARG A 11 17.26 6.83 -9.24
C ARG A 11 15.76 6.53 -9.40
N GLY A 12 14.91 7.55 -9.22
CA GLY A 12 13.45 7.42 -9.40
C GLY A 12 12.75 6.53 -8.36
N LYS A 13 13.41 6.19 -7.24
CA LYS A 13 12.83 5.30 -6.21
C LYS A 13 11.52 5.82 -5.63
N ILE A 14 11.39 7.13 -5.41
CA ILE A 14 10.18 7.72 -4.79
C ILE A 14 8.96 7.60 -5.71
N GLU A 15 9.11 7.92 -6.99
CA GLU A 15 8.06 7.72 -7.99
C GLU A 15 7.62 6.26 -8.02
N ARG A 16 8.60 5.34 -8.10
CA ARG A 16 8.32 3.91 -8.13
C ARG A 16 7.56 3.45 -6.89
N LEU A 17 7.92 3.95 -5.71
CA LEU A 17 7.20 3.68 -4.47
C LEU A 17 5.77 4.22 -4.56
N CYS A 18 5.59 5.47 -4.96
CA CYS A 18 4.27 6.10 -5.10
C CYS A 18 3.34 5.30 -6.03
N LEU A 19 3.83 4.90 -7.21
CA LEU A 19 3.07 4.08 -8.16
C LEU A 19 2.76 2.69 -7.58
N ASN A 20 3.69 2.09 -6.83
CA ASN A 20 3.49 0.78 -6.22
C ASN A 20 2.59 0.81 -4.97
N CYS A 21 2.45 1.96 -4.28
CA CYS A 21 1.67 2.07 -3.05
C CYS A 21 0.22 1.64 -3.23
N LEU A 22 -0.36 1.85 -4.42
CA LEU A 22 -1.73 1.41 -4.73
C LEU A 22 -1.86 -0.11 -4.66
N SER A 23 -0.87 -0.85 -5.17
CA SER A 23 -0.86 -2.31 -5.11
C SER A 23 -0.74 -2.84 -3.68
N ILE A 24 -0.06 -2.11 -2.78
CA ILE A 24 0.11 -2.49 -1.37
C ILE A 24 -1.22 -2.50 -0.62
N GLY A 25 -2.13 -1.55 -0.91
CA GLY A 25 -3.44 -1.47 -0.25
C GLY A 25 -4.44 -2.56 -0.67
N VAL A 26 -4.09 -3.40 -1.64
CA VAL A 26 -4.92 -4.47 -2.21
C VAL A 26 -4.26 -5.84 -2.04
N GLY A 27 -2.94 -5.92 -2.28
CA GLY A 27 -2.16 -7.13 -2.15
C GLY A 27 -2.11 -7.61 -0.70
N GLY A 28 -2.26 -8.93 -0.48
CA GLY A 28 -2.32 -9.49 0.87
C GLY A 28 -3.64 -9.23 1.62
N GLY A 29 -4.67 -8.79 0.91
CA GLY A 29 -5.98 -8.43 1.44
C GLY A 29 -6.15 -6.91 1.49
N THR A 30 -7.30 -6.42 1.01
CA THR A 30 -7.51 -4.98 0.91
C THR A 30 -7.55 -4.31 2.28
N ASN A 31 -7.33 -3.00 2.30
CA ASN A 31 -7.43 -2.21 3.52
C ASN A 31 -8.78 -2.38 4.24
N GLU A 32 -9.88 -2.54 3.50
CA GLU A 32 -11.21 -2.79 4.05
C GLU A 32 -11.26 -4.14 4.79
N ILE A 33 -10.70 -5.19 4.19
CA ILE A 33 -10.63 -6.51 4.82
C ILE A 33 -9.74 -6.48 6.05
N GLN A 34 -8.56 -5.86 5.98
CA GLN A 34 -7.66 -5.75 7.12
C GLN A 34 -8.28 -4.96 8.27
N ARG A 35 -8.96 -3.83 7.99
CA ARG A 35 -9.72 -3.07 9.00
C ARG A 35 -10.82 -3.91 9.63
N ASN A 36 -11.54 -4.71 8.85
CA ASN A 36 -12.55 -5.63 9.38
C ASN A 36 -11.95 -6.72 10.28
N ILE A 37 -10.78 -7.27 9.91
CA ILE A 37 -10.05 -8.24 10.74
C ILE A 37 -9.66 -7.61 12.08
N ILE A 38 -9.12 -6.39 12.07
CA ILE A 38 -8.77 -5.66 13.30
C ILE A 38 -10.03 -5.42 14.14
N ALA A 39 -11.12 -4.94 13.54
CA ALA A 39 -12.38 -4.70 14.23
C ALA A 39 -12.94 -5.97 14.90
N GLN A 40 -13.00 -7.09 14.18
CA GLN A 40 -13.64 -8.30 14.69
C GLN A 40 -12.71 -9.12 15.59
N ARG A 41 -11.46 -9.32 15.18
CA ARG A 41 -10.52 -10.20 15.90
C ARG A 41 -9.68 -9.47 16.91
N GLY A 42 -9.32 -8.22 16.65
CA GLY A 42 -8.54 -7.39 17.57
C GLY A 42 -9.41 -6.71 18.62
N LEU A 43 -10.58 -6.20 18.22
CA LEU A 43 -11.45 -5.39 19.08
C LEU A 43 -12.78 -6.06 19.47
N GLY A 44 -13.08 -7.26 18.96
CA GLY A 44 -14.31 -7.99 19.30
C GLY A 44 -15.60 -7.35 18.77
N LEU A 45 -15.51 -6.45 17.78
CA LEU A 45 -16.67 -5.76 17.24
C LEU A 45 -17.55 -6.73 16.41
N PRO A 46 -18.88 -6.60 16.51
CA PRO A 46 -19.80 -7.48 15.80
C PRO A 46 -19.70 -7.27 14.29
N ARG A 47 -19.84 -8.36 13.54
CA ARG A 47 -19.90 -8.32 12.07
C ARG A 47 -21.32 -7.97 11.65
N LYS A 48 -21.47 -6.90 10.86
CA LYS A 48 -22.72 -6.67 10.13
C LYS A 48 -22.85 -7.65 8.97
#